data_AF-A0A5S9QA61-F1
#
_entry.id   AF-A0A5S9QA61-F1
#
_cell.length_a   1.000
_cell.length_b   1.000
_cell.length_c   1.000
_cell.angle_alpha   90.00
_cell.angle_beta   90.00
_cell.angle_gamma   90.00
#
_symmetry.space_group_name_H-M   'P 1'
#
loop_
_entity.id
_entity.type
_entity.pdbx_description
1 polymer ?
#
loop_
_entity_poly.entity_id
_entity_poly.type
_entity_poly.pdbx_seq_one_letter_code
_entity_poly.pdbx_strand_id
1 'polypeptide(L)'
;MEASQQGRVHCLSEVDKALLRRLLIAVRFQRTDEFATLLVQLINKIDDLLSAQLAEIIENPDFKALEARWLSAYSLASMPTNSRYIKIKLLDFSWDDVSDDLNNSLELRRTQLFRKTYSQELDTAGGEPFGLIVMDHLLTGNIDLFSNYDDLFTTQLLGELGQTALCPIILGVHESFIAEDPERTFHDHRRLMRIFDSDDLSAWQQLRSHSSSRFICATLPRVKIRGPWRGICAGFQFNQPESDNADLWGNCAYLVAANVMREYNRISWFGFLRAMDADGDADSALVTNVNVYEQPIVPYIDIFAEHDAVWSQAGFMPLTTVYLTNQVGFFSNQSVWQSTDREERSAGMLQTTLMACRFGHYLKAQIRDKNGSYNSLDDCRRQIDRWFQQYVSDVDYADDSIMARYPLRKVHVEFMVHPVDSTRYYCQIALHPQYQYEQMEAQVILKTELSAFELGELK
;
A
#
# COMPACT_ATOMS: atom_id res chain seq x y z
N MET A 1 -11.35 -37.36 14.96
CA MET A 1 -12.12 -37.83 16.12
C MET A 1 -11.77 -36.93 17.30
N GLU A 2 -12.17 -35.65 17.24
CA GLU A 2 -12.02 -34.64 18.32
C GLU A 2 -12.66 -33.31 17.86
N ALA A 3 -13.96 -33.35 17.52
CA ALA A 3 -14.70 -32.18 17.02
C ALA A 3 -16.08 -32.05 17.69
N SER A 4 -16.17 -32.36 18.99
CA SER A 4 -17.46 -32.45 19.70
C SER A 4 -17.42 -31.88 21.12
N GLN A 5 -16.72 -30.75 21.35
CA GLN A 5 -16.74 -30.08 22.67
C GLN A 5 -17.09 -28.58 22.68
N GLN A 6 -17.25 -27.90 21.53
CA GLN A 6 -17.57 -26.47 21.52
C GLN A 6 -19.06 -26.23 21.28
N GLY A 7 -19.81 -26.48 22.35
CA GLY A 7 -21.23 -26.20 22.46
C GLY A 7 -21.63 -26.18 23.93
N ARG A 8 -20.78 -25.61 24.79
CA ARG A 8 -21.15 -25.37 26.19
C ARG A 8 -22.07 -24.16 26.21
N VAL A 9 -23.37 -24.40 26.06
CA VAL A 9 -24.38 -23.51 26.64
C VAL A 9 -23.99 -23.35 28.10
N HIS A 10 -23.51 -22.18 28.50
CA HIS A 10 -23.18 -21.89 29.89
C HIS A 10 -24.45 -22.04 30.72
N CYS A 11 -24.67 -23.23 31.28
CA CYS A 11 -25.68 -23.44 32.32
C CYS A 11 -25.40 -22.44 33.45
N LEU A 12 -26.44 -21.69 33.87
CA LEU A 12 -26.39 -20.78 35.01
C LEU A 12 -25.61 -21.42 36.15
N SER A 13 -24.52 -20.77 36.55
CA SER A 13 -23.64 -21.32 37.59
C SER A 13 -24.41 -21.44 38.91
N GLU A 14 -23.95 -22.31 39.82
CA GLU A 14 -24.53 -22.39 41.18
C GLU A 14 -24.53 -21.03 41.90
N VAL A 15 -23.58 -20.15 41.55
CA VAL A 15 -23.49 -18.77 42.04
C VAL A 15 -24.61 -17.89 41.51
N ASP A 16 -25.04 -18.07 40.26
CA ASP A 16 -26.12 -17.29 39.64
C ASP A 16 -27.48 -17.70 40.21
N LYS A 17 -27.66 -19.01 40.48
CA LYS A 17 -28.84 -19.52 41.20
C LYS A 17 -28.91 -18.98 42.62
N ALA A 18 -27.77 -18.82 43.31
CA ALA A 18 -27.71 -18.22 44.64
C ALA A 18 -28.07 -16.73 44.63
N LEU A 19 -27.67 -15.99 43.60
CA LEU A 19 -28.01 -14.58 43.38
C LEU A 19 -29.52 -14.38 43.15
N LEU A 20 -30.12 -15.22 42.29
CA LEU A 20 -31.57 -15.25 42.07
C LEU A 20 -32.36 -15.55 43.36
N ARG A 21 -31.85 -16.46 44.21
CA ARG A 21 -32.45 -16.76 45.53
C ARG A 21 -32.37 -15.56 46.49
N ARG A 22 -31.25 -14.84 46.52
CA ARG A 22 -31.09 -13.61 47.32
C ARG A 22 -32.04 -12.51 46.88
N LEU A 23 -32.28 -12.40 45.57
CA LEU A 23 -33.23 -11.46 45.00
C LEU A 23 -34.68 -11.73 45.45
N LEU A 24 -35.10 -13.00 45.41
CA LEU A 24 -36.41 -13.43 45.94
C LEU A 24 -36.58 -13.12 47.43
N ILE A 25 -35.50 -13.24 48.21
CA ILE A 25 -35.50 -12.91 49.65
C ILE A 25 -35.63 -11.39 49.85
N ALA A 26 -34.88 -10.57 49.09
CA ALA A 26 -34.92 -9.11 49.20
C ALA A 26 -36.32 -8.54 48.86
N VAL A 27 -37.00 -9.11 47.85
CA VAL A 27 -38.40 -8.77 47.53
C VAL A 27 -39.34 -9.07 48.69
N ARG A 28 -39.16 -10.22 49.35
CA ARG A 28 -39.99 -10.65 50.49
C ARG A 28 -39.86 -9.72 51.70
N PHE A 29 -38.71 -9.07 51.87
CA PHE A 29 -38.44 -8.16 52.98
C PHE A 29 -38.57 -6.66 52.62
N GLN A 30 -39.08 -6.32 51.43
CA GLN A 30 -39.29 -4.94 50.96
C GLN A 30 -38.05 -4.02 51.07
N ARG A 31 -36.84 -4.57 50.93
CA ARG A 31 -35.60 -3.79 50.96
C ARG A 31 -35.27 -3.27 49.57
N THR A 32 -35.65 -2.02 49.29
CA THR A 32 -35.49 -1.39 47.97
C THR A 32 -34.03 -1.25 47.55
N ASP A 33 -33.15 -0.87 48.48
CA ASP A 33 -31.74 -0.56 48.17
C ASP A 33 -30.93 -1.84 47.89
N GLU A 34 -31.15 -2.89 48.70
CA GLU A 34 -30.57 -4.22 48.47
C GLU A 34 -31.09 -4.85 47.18
N PHE A 35 -32.37 -4.64 46.84
CA PHE A 35 -32.94 -5.11 45.58
C PHE A 35 -32.31 -4.43 44.36
N ALA A 36 -32.21 -3.10 44.38
CA ALA A 36 -31.63 -2.33 43.28
C ALA A 36 -30.17 -2.71 43.02
N THR A 37 -29.36 -2.86 44.09
CA THR A 37 -27.96 -3.27 43.97
C THR A 37 -27.80 -4.69 43.41
N LEU A 38 -28.61 -5.65 43.86
CA LEU A 38 -28.60 -7.01 43.32
C LEU A 38 -29.04 -7.08 41.86
N LEU A 39 -30.00 -6.23 41.47
CA LEU A 39 -30.48 -6.16 40.09
C LEU A 39 -29.40 -5.60 39.16
N VAL A 40 -28.72 -4.52 39.56
CA VAL A 40 -27.57 -3.99 38.80
C VAL A 40 -26.45 -5.03 38.68
N GLN A 41 -26.16 -5.78 39.74
CA GLN A 41 -25.18 -6.88 39.68
C GLN A 41 -25.57 -7.98 38.70
N LEU A 42 -26.86 -8.32 38.60
CA LEU A 42 -27.33 -9.29 37.61
C LEU A 42 -27.25 -8.75 36.19
N ILE A 43 -27.61 -7.48 35.97
CA ILE A 43 -27.48 -6.85 34.66
C ILE A 43 -26.02 -6.86 34.23
N ASN A 44 -25.10 -6.42 35.08
CA ASN A 44 -23.66 -6.44 34.77
C ASN A 44 -23.17 -7.84 34.42
N LYS A 45 -23.63 -8.88 35.12
CA LYS A 45 -23.28 -10.27 34.77
C LYS A 45 -23.82 -10.71 33.41
N ILE A 46 -25.04 -10.29 33.06
CA ILE A 46 -25.61 -10.58 31.74
C ILE A 46 -24.79 -9.85 30.67
N ASP A 47 -24.45 -8.59 30.90
CA ASP A 47 -23.63 -7.78 30.00
C ASP A 47 -22.23 -8.37 29.82
N ASP A 48 -21.62 -8.91 30.88
CA ASP A 48 -20.34 -9.61 30.82
C ASP A 48 -20.43 -10.89 29.98
N LEU A 49 -21.49 -11.70 30.16
CA LEU A 49 -21.71 -12.92 29.38
C LEU A 49 -21.98 -12.62 27.89
N LEU A 50 -22.78 -11.60 27.60
CA LEU A 50 -23.03 -11.12 26.25
C LEU A 50 -21.74 -10.56 25.62
N SER A 51 -20.95 -9.83 26.39
CA SER A 51 -19.66 -9.30 25.94
C SER A 51 -18.68 -10.41 25.60
N ALA A 52 -18.57 -11.45 26.44
CA ALA A 52 -17.72 -12.60 26.16
C ALA A 52 -18.14 -13.33 24.87
N GLN A 53 -19.45 -13.56 24.70
CA GLN A 53 -19.96 -14.24 23.50
C GLN A 53 -19.76 -13.41 22.23
N LEU A 54 -20.00 -12.10 22.31
CA LEU A 54 -19.82 -11.21 21.17
C LEU A 54 -18.34 -11.03 20.83
N ALA A 55 -17.46 -11.00 21.84
CA ALA A 55 -16.01 -10.96 21.65
C ALA A 55 -15.53 -12.21 20.90
N GLU A 56 -16.01 -13.41 21.22
CA GLU A 56 -15.66 -14.64 20.49
C GLU A 56 -16.03 -14.54 19.00
N ILE A 57 -17.19 -13.95 18.69
CA ILE A 57 -17.65 -13.74 17.30
C ILE A 57 -16.75 -12.73 16.58
N ILE A 58 -16.47 -11.59 17.21
CA ILE A 58 -15.64 -10.53 16.64
C ILE A 58 -14.17 -10.97 16.51
N GLU A 59 -13.70 -11.80 17.44
CA GLU A 59 -12.31 -12.27 17.45
C GLU A 59 -12.03 -13.39 16.47
N ASN A 60 -13.07 -13.99 15.89
CA ASN A 60 -12.96 -15.00 14.84
C ASN A 60 -12.10 -14.47 13.66
N PRO A 61 -11.12 -15.27 13.17
CA PRO A 61 -10.20 -14.82 12.13
C PRO A 61 -10.90 -14.43 10.82
N ASP A 62 -11.96 -15.13 10.43
CA ASP A 62 -12.71 -14.84 9.21
C ASP A 62 -13.44 -13.49 9.32
N PHE A 63 -14.04 -13.23 10.48
CA PHE A 63 -14.69 -11.96 10.77
C PHE A 63 -13.69 -10.81 10.80
N LYS A 64 -12.54 -10.97 11.45
CA LYS A 64 -11.48 -9.96 11.47
C LYS A 64 -10.94 -9.66 10.08
N ALA A 65 -10.70 -10.69 9.27
CA ALA A 65 -10.24 -10.49 7.91
C ALA A 65 -11.27 -9.68 7.10
N LEU A 66 -12.55 -10.03 7.20
CA LEU A 66 -13.63 -9.28 6.56
C LEU A 66 -13.71 -7.83 7.08
N GLU A 67 -13.69 -7.65 8.40
CA GLU A 67 -13.76 -6.34 9.06
C GLU A 67 -12.58 -5.44 8.63
N ALA A 68 -11.36 -5.96 8.63
CA ALA A 68 -10.16 -5.23 8.23
C ALA A 68 -10.21 -4.79 6.76
N ARG A 69 -10.64 -5.67 5.86
CA ARG A 69 -10.77 -5.39 4.41
C ARG A 69 -11.78 -4.27 4.17
N TRP A 70 -12.99 -4.41 4.74
CA TRP A 70 -14.07 -3.45 4.54
C TRP A 70 -13.82 -2.11 5.20
N LEU A 71 -13.26 -2.08 6.42
CA LEU A 71 -12.93 -0.82 7.08
C LEU A 71 -11.81 -0.08 6.33
N SER A 72 -10.81 -0.79 5.81
CA SER A 72 -9.76 -0.18 4.99
C SER A 72 -10.31 0.40 3.68
N ALA A 73 -11.17 -0.36 2.97
CA ALA A 73 -11.81 0.11 1.76
C ALA A 73 -12.75 1.31 2.03
N TYR A 74 -13.49 1.27 3.13
CA TYR A 74 -14.38 2.35 3.55
C TYR A 74 -13.58 3.60 3.96
N SER A 75 -12.46 3.43 4.65
CA SER A 75 -11.50 4.48 5.00
C SER A 75 -10.98 5.19 3.74
N LEU A 76 -10.64 4.44 2.69
CA LEU A 76 -10.23 5.03 1.41
C LEU A 76 -11.38 5.78 0.72
N ALA A 77 -12.59 5.22 0.75
CA ALA A 77 -13.78 5.81 0.12
C ALA A 77 -14.32 7.05 0.86
N SER A 78 -14.10 7.16 2.17
CA SER A 78 -14.54 8.29 2.98
C SER A 78 -13.62 9.51 2.91
N MET A 79 -12.44 9.38 2.28
CA MET A 79 -11.51 10.49 2.13
C MET A 79 -12.12 11.67 1.36
N PRO A 80 -11.86 12.92 1.79
CA PRO A 80 -12.35 14.11 1.11
C PRO A 80 -11.62 14.30 -0.22
N THR A 81 -12.16 13.71 -1.29
CA THR A 81 -11.61 13.77 -2.64
C THR A 81 -12.66 14.24 -3.64
N ASN A 82 -12.21 14.84 -4.74
CA ASN A 82 -13.13 15.25 -5.79
C ASN A 82 -13.60 14.03 -6.61
N SER A 83 -14.86 13.64 -6.40
CA SER A 83 -15.50 12.48 -7.05
C SER A 83 -15.58 12.56 -8.59
N ARG A 84 -15.35 13.74 -9.18
CA ARG A 84 -15.26 13.87 -10.65
C ARG A 84 -13.93 13.35 -11.20
N TYR A 85 -12.86 13.47 -10.44
CA TYR A 85 -11.50 13.14 -10.87
C TYR A 85 -11.01 11.80 -10.32
N ILE A 86 -11.46 11.43 -9.12
CA ILE A 86 -11.05 10.21 -8.43
C ILE A 86 -12.27 9.30 -8.31
N LYS A 87 -12.12 8.06 -8.79
CA LYS A 87 -13.13 7.01 -8.72
C LYS A 87 -12.49 5.75 -8.15
N ILE A 88 -13.17 5.13 -7.20
CA ILE A 88 -12.76 3.85 -6.63
C ILE A 88 -13.73 2.81 -7.19
N LYS A 89 -13.20 1.78 -7.86
CA LYS A 89 -13.97 0.61 -8.30
C LYS A 89 -13.52 -0.58 -7.45
N LEU A 90 -14.47 -1.23 -6.80
CA LEU A 90 -14.22 -2.45 -6.03
C LEU A 90 -14.42 -3.66 -6.95
N LEU A 91 -13.50 -4.61 -6.88
CA LEU A 91 -13.54 -5.85 -7.61
C LEU A 91 -13.33 -6.99 -6.61
N ASP A 92 -14.35 -7.84 -6.48
CA ASP A 92 -14.32 -8.99 -5.58
C ASP A 92 -13.70 -10.19 -6.30
N PHE A 93 -12.49 -10.56 -5.88
CA PHE A 93 -11.79 -11.77 -6.28
C PHE A 93 -11.03 -12.31 -5.08
N SER A 94 -11.06 -13.62 -4.87
CA SER A 94 -10.16 -14.26 -3.92
C SER A 94 -8.73 -14.31 -4.48
N TRP A 95 -7.74 -14.39 -3.60
CA TRP A 95 -6.34 -14.57 -4.04
C TRP A 95 -6.16 -15.86 -4.83
N ASP A 96 -6.87 -16.93 -4.44
CA ASP A 96 -6.85 -18.21 -5.15
C ASP A 96 -7.40 -18.05 -6.57
N ASP A 97 -8.52 -17.33 -6.77
CA ASP A 97 -9.06 -17.08 -8.11
C ASP A 97 -8.10 -16.26 -8.98
N VAL A 98 -7.41 -15.27 -8.40
CA VAL A 98 -6.41 -14.45 -9.12
C VAL A 98 -5.22 -15.32 -9.51
N SER A 99 -4.73 -16.14 -8.57
CA SER A 99 -3.62 -17.05 -8.79
C SER A 99 -3.96 -18.08 -9.87
N ASP A 100 -5.15 -18.68 -9.81
CA ASP A 100 -5.65 -19.63 -10.78
C ASP A 100 -5.77 -19.01 -12.18
N ASP A 101 -6.33 -17.80 -12.31
CA ASP A 101 -6.50 -17.11 -13.60
C ASP A 101 -5.15 -16.80 -14.26
N LEU A 102 -4.18 -16.32 -13.49
CA LEU A 102 -2.86 -15.94 -14.00
C LEU A 102 -2.01 -17.15 -14.35
N ASN A 103 -1.93 -18.16 -13.47
CA ASN A 103 -1.05 -19.30 -13.65
C ASN A 103 -1.56 -20.31 -14.69
N ASN A 104 -2.88 -20.47 -14.84
CA ASN A 104 -3.44 -21.41 -15.82
C ASN A 104 -3.54 -20.83 -17.24
N SER A 105 -3.47 -19.50 -17.38
CA SER A 105 -3.57 -18.84 -18.67
C SER A 105 -2.26 -18.95 -19.47
N LEU A 106 -2.35 -19.47 -20.70
CA LEU A 106 -1.20 -19.54 -21.63
C LEU A 106 -0.62 -18.16 -21.97
N GLU A 107 -1.46 -17.13 -21.98
CA GLU A 107 -1.10 -15.75 -22.28
C GLU A 107 -1.81 -14.81 -21.31
N LEU A 108 -1.09 -13.89 -20.68
CA LEU A 108 -1.65 -12.90 -19.74
C LEU A 108 -2.79 -12.09 -20.34
N ARG A 109 -2.76 -11.83 -21.65
CA ARG A 109 -3.80 -11.06 -22.36
C ARG A 109 -5.17 -11.75 -22.40
N ARG A 110 -5.24 -13.04 -22.09
CA ARG A 110 -6.50 -13.81 -22.07
C ARG A 110 -7.11 -13.94 -20.67
N THR A 111 -6.38 -13.51 -19.64
CA THR A 111 -6.82 -13.55 -18.24
C THR A 111 -8.06 -12.67 -18.04
N GLN A 112 -8.93 -13.05 -17.11
CA GLN A 112 -10.09 -12.24 -16.75
C GLN A 112 -9.66 -10.92 -16.12
N LEU A 113 -8.59 -10.94 -15.32
CA LEU A 113 -8.04 -9.73 -14.72
C LEU A 113 -7.61 -8.73 -15.80
N PHE A 114 -6.85 -9.15 -16.82
CA PHE A 114 -6.44 -8.28 -17.93
C PHE A 114 -7.63 -7.76 -18.73
N ARG A 115 -8.64 -8.61 -18.96
CA ARG A 115 -9.86 -8.20 -19.67
C ARG A 115 -10.58 -7.06 -18.95
N LYS A 116 -10.68 -7.14 -17.62
CA LYS A 116 -11.35 -6.14 -16.79
C LYS A 116 -10.53 -4.86 -16.64
N THR A 117 -9.22 -4.97 -16.46
CA THR A 117 -8.35 -3.80 -16.24
C THR A 117 -8.00 -3.06 -17.53
N TYR A 118 -7.67 -3.79 -18.59
CA TYR A 118 -7.17 -3.22 -19.85
C TYR A 118 -8.21 -3.22 -20.95
N SER A 119 -8.77 -4.39 -21.31
CA SER A 119 -9.60 -4.50 -22.52
C SER A 119 -10.92 -3.72 -22.41
N GLN A 120 -11.60 -3.81 -21.28
CA GLN A 120 -12.90 -3.14 -21.06
C GLN A 120 -12.77 -1.63 -20.81
N GLU A 121 -11.59 -1.16 -20.41
CA GLU A 121 -11.39 0.24 -20.01
C GLU A 121 -10.40 0.93 -20.95
N LEU A 122 -9.09 0.71 -20.78
CA LEU A 122 -8.06 1.44 -21.54
C LEU A 122 -8.13 1.21 -23.05
N ASP A 123 -8.47 0.01 -23.50
CA ASP A 123 -8.58 -0.33 -24.93
C ASP A 123 -9.94 0.07 -25.54
N THR A 124 -10.98 0.20 -24.72
CA THR A 124 -12.34 0.50 -25.17
C THR A 124 -12.57 2.00 -25.31
N ALA A 125 -13.17 2.43 -26.43
CA ALA A 125 -13.51 3.83 -26.65
C ALA A 125 -14.49 4.35 -25.60
N GLY A 126 -14.14 5.46 -24.94
CA GLY A 126 -14.92 6.02 -23.82
C GLY A 126 -14.74 5.31 -22.47
N GLY A 127 -13.87 4.30 -22.39
CA GLY A 127 -13.49 3.67 -21.13
C GLY A 127 -12.59 4.56 -20.27
N GLU A 128 -12.51 4.25 -18.97
CA GLU A 128 -11.77 5.02 -17.97
C GLU A 128 -10.58 4.21 -17.46
N PRO A 129 -9.33 4.55 -17.85
CA PRO A 129 -8.18 3.73 -17.52
C PRO A 129 -7.87 3.75 -16.02
N PHE A 130 -7.51 2.59 -15.49
CA PHE A 130 -7.12 2.45 -14.09
C PHE A 130 -5.72 3.02 -13.85
N GLY A 131 -5.60 3.99 -12.95
CA GLY A 131 -4.31 4.59 -12.60
C GLY A 131 -3.47 3.75 -11.64
N LEU A 132 -4.13 2.98 -10.76
CA LEU A 132 -3.50 2.21 -9.70
C LEU A 132 -4.42 1.04 -9.31
N ILE A 133 -3.84 -0.13 -9.06
CA ILE A 133 -4.54 -1.29 -8.49
C ILE A 133 -3.99 -1.53 -7.07
N VAL A 134 -4.90 -1.67 -6.12
CA VAL A 134 -4.58 -2.06 -4.74
C VAL A 134 -5.09 -3.46 -4.55
N MET A 135 -4.20 -4.38 -4.18
CA MET A 135 -4.56 -5.77 -3.90
C MET A 135 -4.49 -6.01 -2.40
N ASP A 136 -5.62 -6.44 -1.84
CA ASP A 136 -5.73 -6.72 -0.41
C ASP A 136 -5.29 -8.14 -0.06
N HIS A 137 -4.06 -8.46 -0.45
CA HIS A 137 -3.36 -9.69 -0.12
C HIS A 137 -2.05 -9.36 0.58
N LEU A 138 -1.70 -10.18 1.55
CA LEU A 138 -0.45 -10.07 2.30
C LEU A 138 0.48 -11.17 1.81
N LEU A 139 1.53 -10.78 1.10
CA LEU A 139 2.53 -11.70 0.59
C LEU A 139 3.19 -12.44 1.75
N THR A 140 3.22 -13.76 1.65
CA THR A 140 3.83 -14.65 2.62
C THR A 140 4.97 -15.41 1.95
N GLY A 141 6.10 -15.57 2.65
CA GLY A 141 7.30 -16.20 2.08
C GLY A 141 7.26 -17.72 2.09
N ASN A 142 6.32 -18.30 2.83
CA ASN A 142 6.11 -19.73 2.91
C ASN A 142 5.08 -20.15 1.85
N ILE A 143 5.42 -21.21 1.11
CA ILE A 143 4.44 -21.94 0.31
C ILE A 143 3.45 -22.55 1.30
N ASP A 144 2.26 -21.96 1.41
CA ASP A 144 1.21 -22.55 2.22
C ASP A 144 0.87 -23.93 1.64
N LEU A 145 0.81 -24.96 2.48
CA LEU A 145 0.53 -26.34 2.04
C LEU A 145 -0.85 -26.45 1.37
N PHE A 146 -1.71 -25.46 1.59
CA PHE A 146 -3.04 -25.34 1.03
C PHE A 146 -3.11 -24.44 -0.20
N SER A 147 -2.05 -23.68 -0.52
CA SER A 147 -2.00 -22.87 -1.75
C SER A 147 -1.58 -23.73 -2.94
N ASN A 148 -2.29 -23.59 -4.05
CA ASN A 148 -1.97 -24.30 -5.30
C ASN A 148 -0.76 -23.71 -6.02
N TYR A 149 -0.45 -22.43 -5.78
CA TYR A 149 0.57 -21.67 -6.51
C TYR A 149 1.47 -20.87 -5.57
N ASP A 150 2.67 -20.55 -6.05
CA ASP A 150 3.59 -19.68 -5.34
C ASP A 150 3.15 -18.20 -5.47
N ASP A 151 3.02 -17.53 -4.33
CA ASP A 151 2.65 -16.12 -4.23
C ASP A 151 3.64 -15.22 -4.98
N LEU A 152 4.93 -15.54 -4.93
CA LEU A 152 5.98 -14.74 -5.56
C LEU A 152 5.93 -14.84 -7.08
N PHE A 153 5.72 -16.05 -7.61
CA PHE A 153 5.54 -16.26 -9.04
C PHE A 153 4.24 -15.60 -9.55
N THR A 154 3.14 -15.71 -8.80
CA THR A 154 1.89 -15.00 -9.12
C THR A 154 2.09 -13.49 -9.12
N THR A 155 2.87 -12.97 -8.16
CA THR A 155 3.25 -11.56 -8.09
C THR A 155 4.08 -11.13 -9.31
N GLN A 156 4.99 -11.98 -9.82
CA GLN A 156 5.70 -11.70 -11.07
C GLN A 156 4.74 -11.53 -12.25
N LEU A 157 3.78 -12.45 -12.40
CA LEU A 157 2.75 -12.37 -13.45
C LEU A 157 1.88 -11.12 -13.31
N LEU A 158 1.58 -10.71 -12.07
CA LEU A 158 0.91 -9.45 -11.79
C LEU A 158 1.73 -8.24 -12.24
N GLY A 159 3.05 -8.24 -12.03
CA GLY A 159 3.94 -7.19 -12.55
C GLY A 159 3.89 -7.08 -14.07
N GLU A 160 3.91 -8.22 -14.77
CA GLU A 160 3.80 -8.25 -16.23
C GLU A 160 2.42 -7.76 -16.71
N LEU A 161 1.35 -8.12 -15.98
CA LEU A 161 0.01 -7.60 -16.21
C LEU A 161 -0.03 -6.08 -15.98
N GLY A 162 0.55 -5.58 -14.89
CA GLY A 162 0.62 -4.15 -14.57
C GLY A 162 1.40 -3.37 -15.62
N GLN A 163 2.51 -3.92 -16.12
CA GLN A 163 3.30 -3.33 -17.20
C GLN A 163 2.49 -3.23 -18.50
N THR A 164 1.78 -4.28 -18.88
CA THR A 164 0.98 -4.29 -20.11
C THR A 164 -0.28 -3.43 -19.99
N ALA A 165 -0.87 -3.37 -18.80
CA ALA A 165 -2.04 -2.56 -18.50
C ALA A 165 -1.72 -1.08 -18.23
N LEU A 166 -0.43 -0.73 -18.09
CA LEU A 166 0.03 0.58 -17.62
C LEU A 166 -0.56 0.95 -16.26
N CYS A 167 -0.61 -0.02 -15.34
CA CYS A 167 -1.20 0.14 -14.03
C CYS A 167 -0.29 -0.46 -12.96
N PRO A 168 0.34 0.34 -12.09
CA PRO A 168 1.08 -0.19 -10.96
C PRO A 168 0.13 -0.87 -9.95
N ILE A 169 0.65 -1.88 -9.27
CA ILE A 169 -0.04 -2.74 -8.33
C ILE A 169 0.65 -2.59 -6.97
N ILE A 170 -0.13 -2.29 -5.93
CA ILE A 170 0.35 -2.24 -4.55
C ILE A 170 -0.18 -3.46 -3.81
N LEU A 171 0.73 -4.15 -3.11
CA LEU A 171 0.48 -5.32 -2.29
C LEU A 171 1.01 -5.07 -0.88
N GLY A 172 0.43 -5.75 0.11
CA GLY A 172 0.99 -5.81 1.45
C GLY A 172 1.94 -6.99 1.59
N VAL A 173 2.86 -6.92 2.54
CA VAL A 173 3.75 -8.03 2.91
C VAL A 173 3.47 -8.39 4.37
N HIS A 174 3.24 -9.67 4.64
CA HIS A 174 3.10 -10.12 6.02
C HIS A 174 4.47 -10.10 6.72
N GLU A 175 4.51 -9.74 8.00
CA GLU A 175 5.80 -9.59 8.71
C GLU A 175 6.57 -10.91 8.82
N SER A 176 5.86 -12.04 8.79
CA SER A 176 6.47 -13.38 8.76
C SER A 176 7.17 -13.72 7.43
N PHE A 177 7.01 -12.90 6.38
CA PHE A 177 7.73 -13.06 5.12
C PHE A 177 9.25 -12.99 5.33
N ILE A 178 9.69 -12.19 6.30
CA ILE A 178 11.10 -11.86 6.52
C ILE A 178 11.70 -12.72 7.61
N ALA A 179 11.01 -12.82 8.75
CA ALA A 179 11.47 -13.56 9.91
C ALA A 179 10.29 -14.00 10.76
N GLU A 180 10.44 -15.16 11.42
CA GLU A 180 9.46 -15.65 12.40
C GLU A 180 9.30 -14.72 13.60
N ASP A 181 10.38 -14.04 14.01
CA ASP A 181 10.41 -13.03 15.08
C ASP A 181 10.75 -11.66 14.46
N PRO A 182 9.74 -10.92 13.99
CA PRO A 182 9.96 -9.68 13.26
C PRO A 182 10.38 -8.53 14.20
N GLU A 183 9.91 -8.48 15.45
CA GLU A 183 10.26 -7.43 16.42
C GLU A 183 11.76 -7.37 16.69
N ARG A 184 12.43 -8.51 16.83
CA ARG A 184 13.89 -8.54 17.05
C ARG A 184 14.69 -8.30 15.78
N THR A 185 14.15 -8.70 14.64
CA THR A 185 14.91 -8.76 13.39
C THR A 185 14.86 -7.43 12.64
N PHE A 186 13.74 -6.70 12.71
CA PHE A 186 13.49 -5.48 11.92
C PHE A 186 14.42 -4.31 12.30
N HIS A 187 14.99 -4.32 13.51
CA HIS A 187 15.94 -3.30 13.96
C HIS A 187 17.41 -3.64 13.68
N ASP A 188 17.73 -4.89 13.33
CA ASP A 188 19.11 -5.33 13.02
C ASP A 188 19.35 -5.37 11.51
N HIS A 189 19.82 -4.24 10.96
CA HIS A 189 20.13 -4.08 9.54
C HIS A 189 21.11 -5.13 8.99
N ARG A 190 22.12 -5.50 9.78
CA ARG A 190 23.13 -6.46 9.31
C ARG A 190 22.51 -7.84 9.17
N ARG A 191 21.59 -8.18 10.06
CA ARG A 191 20.83 -9.42 9.98
C ARG A 191 19.84 -9.39 8.82
N LEU A 192 19.12 -8.29 8.62
CA LEU A 192 18.18 -8.13 7.50
C LEU A 192 18.87 -8.29 6.15
N MET A 193 20.01 -7.63 5.92
CA MET A 193 20.75 -7.78 4.66
C MET A 193 21.17 -9.22 4.41
N ARG A 194 21.62 -9.95 5.45
CA ARG A 194 21.95 -11.38 5.33
C ARG A 194 20.74 -12.25 5.01
N ILE A 195 19.55 -11.89 5.50
CA ILE A 195 18.31 -12.60 5.19
C ILE A 195 17.93 -12.32 3.73
N PHE A 196 17.98 -11.08 3.28
CA PHE A 196 17.67 -10.75 1.88
C PHE A 196 18.64 -11.39 0.88
N ASP A 197 19.90 -11.56 1.27
CA ASP A 197 20.92 -12.25 0.49
C ASP A 197 20.90 -13.78 0.65
N SER A 198 20.04 -14.34 1.52
CA SER A 198 19.98 -15.79 1.74
C SER A 198 19.32 -16.52 0.57
N ASP A 199 19.65 -17.81 0.43
CA ASP A 199 19.06 -18.68 -0.58
C ASP A 199 17.54 -18.89 -0.36
N ASP A 200 17.06 -18.71 0.88
CA ASP A 200 15.64 -18.83 1.24
C ASP A 200 14.79 -17.79 0.50
N LEU A 201 15.35 -16.60 0.24
CA LEU A 201 14.70 -15.52 -0.52
C LEU A 201 15.16 -15.47 -1.99
N SER A 202 15.67 -16.59 -2.53
CA SER A 202 16.07 -16.66 -3.95
C SER A 202 14.93 -16.35 -4.92
N ALA A 203 13.69 -16.80 -4.64
CA ALA A 203 12.51 -16.46 -5.43
C ALA A 203 12.20 -14.95 -5.39
N TRP A 204 12.40 -14.30 -4.23
CA TRP A 204 12.26 -12.85 -4.10
C TRP A 204 13.32 -12.13 -4.93
N GLN A 205 14.59 -12.55 -4.84
CA GLN A 205 15.67 -11.99 -5.66
C GLN A 205 15.39 -12.13 -7.16
N GLN A 206 14.85 -13.28 -7.60
CA GLN A 206 14.43 -13.49 -8.98
C GLN A 206 13.33 -12.51 -9.38
N LEU A 207 12.27 -12.38 -8.58
CA LEU A 207 11.20 -11.39 -8.81
C LEU A 207 11.79 -9.98 -8.97
N ARG A 208 12.72 -9.58 -8.10
CA ARG A 208 13.35 -8.26 -8.15
C ARG A 208 14.19 -8.02 -9.40
N SER A 209 14.75 -9.07 -9.99
CA SER A 209 15.55 -8.96 -11.23
C SER A 209 14.70 -8.68 -12.48
N HIS A 210 13.41 -9.03 -12.44
CA HIS A 210 12.50 -8.82 -13.57
C HIS A 210 12.12 -7.35 -13.75
N SER A 211 12.22 -6.83 -14.98
CA SER A 211 11.89 -5.44 -15.30
C SER A 211 10.42 -5.08 -15.10
N SER A 212 9.52 -6.06 -15.14
CA SER A 212 8.09 -5.90 -14.87
C SER A 212 7.80 -5.57 -13.39
N SER A 213 8.70 -5.93 -12.48
CA SER A 213 8.57 -5.66 -11.04
C SER A 213 8.60 -4.16 -10.69
N ARG A 214 8.91 -3.28 -11.65
CA ARG A 214 8.78 -1.82 -11.55
C ARG A 214 7.33 -1.37 -11.30
N PHE A 215 6.38 -2.21 -11.68
CA PHE A 215 4.95 -1.99 -11.50
C PHE A 215 4.44 -2.57 -10.19
N ILE A 216 5.29 -3.19 -9.36
CA ILE A 216 4.88 -3.82 -8.11
C ILE A 216 5.47 -3.04 -6.94
N CYS A 217 4.62 -2.64 -6.00
CA CYS A 217 5.04 -2.03 -4.76
C CYS A 217 4.61 -2.91 -3.58
N ALA A 218 5.61 -3.42 -2.85
CA ALA A 218 5.40 -4.26 -1.68
C ALA A 218 5.49 -3.40 -0.41
N THR A 219 4.41 -3.33 0.36
CA THR A 219 4.26 -2.43 1.51
C THR A 219 4.29 -3.18 2.83
N LEU A 220 4.90 -2.58 3.84
CA LEU A 220 5.01 -3.14 5.18
C LEU A 220 5.21 -2.01 6.21
N PRO A 221 4.97 -2.24 7.50
CA PRO A 221 4.23 -3.36 8.09
C PRO A 221 2.71 -3.14 8.01
N ARG A 222 1.92 -4.08 8.53
CA ARG A 222 0.48 -3.88 8.76
C ARG A 222 0.23 -2.72 9.72
N VAL A 223 -0.98 -2.16 9.65
CA VAL A 223 -1.37 -0.99 10.44
C VAL A 223 -2.61 -1.27 11.28
N LYS A 224 -2.66 -0.69 12.47
CA LYS A 224 -3.81 -0.82 13.36
C LYS A 224 -4.98 0.01 12.83
N ILE A 225 -6.06 -0.68 12.46
CA ILE A 225 -7.32 -0.04 12.06
C ILE A 225 -8.16 0.27 13.30
N ARG A 226 -8.24 -0.66 14.26
CA ARG A 226 -9.15 -0.53 15.40
C ARG A 226 -8.54 -1.18 16.63
N GLY A 227 -8.59 -0.46 17.76
CA GLY A 227 -8.35 -1.04 19.09
C GLY A 227 -9.55 -1.84 19.64
N PRO A 228 -9.40 -2.48 20.81
CA PRO A 228 -10.50 -3.21 21.44
C PRO A 228 -11.68 -2.29 21.76
N TRP A 229 -12.88 -2.81 21.60
CA TRP A 229 -14.11 -2.09 21.93
C TRP A 229 -14.26 -1.92 23.44
N ARG A 230 -14.49 -0.68 23.90
CA ARG A 230 -14.67 -0.35 25.32
C ARG A 230 -15.84 0.60 25.52
N GLY A 231 -16.76 0.25 26.43
CA GLY A 231 -17.84 1.13 26.87
C GLY A 231 -18.88 1.45 25.80
N ILE A 232 -19.12 0.54 24.85
CA ILE A 232 -20.06 0.78 23.75
C ILE A 232 -21.47 0.44 24.21
N CYS A 233 -22.40 1.37 24.00
CA CYS A 233 -23.81 1.13 24.27
C CYS A 233 -24.49 0.50 23.04
N ALA A 234 -24.50 -0.84 22.96
CA ALA A 234 -25.15 -1.60 21.89
C ALA A 234 -26.50 -2.21 22.34
N GLY A 235 -27.18 -1.56 23.28
CA GLY A 235 -28.33 -2.11 24.02
C GLY A 235 -27.94 -2.81 25.33
N PHE A 236 -26.65 -3.10 25.50
CA PHE A 236 -25.99 -3.48 26.75
C PHE A 236 -24.61 -2.81 26.79
N GLN A 237 -23.93 -2.83 27.94
CA GLN A 237 -22.57 -2.30 28.02
C GLN A 237 -21.58 -3.32 27.47
N PHE A 238 -21.09 -3.09 26.24
CA PHE A 238 -20.12 -3.98 25.62
C PHE A 238 -18.69 -3.56 25.94
N ASN A 239 -17.93 -4.51 26.49
CA ASN A 239 -16.49 -4.40 26.70
C ASN A 239 -15.81 -5.65 26.13
N GLN A 240 -14.98 -5.48 25.11
CA GLN A 240 -14.17 -6.57 24.60
C GLN A 240 -13.07 -6.89 25.62
N PRO A 241 -12.88 -8.16 25.99
CA PRO A 241 -11.80 -8.57 26.88
C PRO A 241 -10.44 -8.23 26.26
N GLU A 242 -9.47 -7.87 27.11
CA GLU A 242 -8.09 -7.67 26.66
C GLU A 242 -7.49 -9.03 26.31
N SER A 243 -7.26 -9.25 25.02
CA SER A 243 -6.55 -10.39 24.47
C SER A 243 -5.45 -9.88 23.55
N ASP A 244 -4.37 -10.65 23.37
CA ASP A 244 -3.28 -10.29 22.45
C ASP A 244 -3.79 -10.13 21.00
N ASN A 245 -4.91 -10.78 20.68
CA ASN A 245 -5.56 -10.72 19.37
C ASN A 245 -6.70 -9.71 19.30
N ALA A 246 -6.92 -8.88 20.32
CA ALA A 246 -8.08 -7.99 20.36
C ALA A 246 -8.00 -6.85 19.31
N ASP A 247 -6.78 -6.50 18.90
CA ASP A 247 -6.50 -5.46 17.92
C ASP A 247 -6.80 -5.91 16.48
N LEU A 248 -7.37 -4.99 15.70
CA LEU A 248 -7.64 -5.20 14.29
C LEU A 248 -6.52 -4.61 13.44
N TRP A 249 -5.80 -5.49 12.77
CA TRP A 249 -4.69 -5.16 11.86
C TRP A 249 -5.16 -5.16 10.41
N GLY A 250 -4.71 -4.16 9.66
CA GLY A 250 -5.04 -3.90 8.28
C GLY A 250 -3.84 -3.85 7.36
N ASN A 251 -4.10 -3.92 6.06
CA ASN A 251 -3.10 -3.81 5.03
C ASN A 251 -2.65 -2.35 4.83
N CYS A 252 -1.34 -2.14 4.80
CA CYS A 252 -0.73 -0.82 4.59
C CYS A 252 -0.89 -0.29 3.16
N ALA A 253 -1.17 -1.18 2.19
CA ALA A 253 -1.40 -0.84 0.80
C ALA A 253 -2.48 0.25 0.61
N TYR A 254 -3.51 0.26 1.45
CA TYR A 254 -4.56 1.28 1.44
C TYR A 254 -4.06 2.67 1.84
N LEU A 255 -3.09 2.77 2.74
CA LEU A 255 -2.51 4.06 3.14
C LEU A 255 -1.67 4.67 2.03
N VAL A 256 -0.98 3.83 1.25
CA VAL A 256 -0.27 4.28 0.04
C VAL A 256 -1.26 4.79 -0.99
N ALA A 257 -2.35 4.05 -1.21
CA ALA A 257 -3.41 4.47 -2.13
C ALA A 257 -4.05 5.79 -1.69
N ALA A 258 -4.27 5.97 -0.39
CA ALA A 258 -4.73 7.22 0.21
C ALA A 258 -3.77 8.39 -0.08
N ASN A 259 -2.46 8.16 0.06
CA ASN A 259 -1.44 9.15 -0.29
C ASN A 259 -1.49 9.51 -1.79
N VAL A 260 -1.51 8.50 -2.67
CA VAL A 260 -1.60 8.70 -4.12
C VAL A 260 -2.87 9.48 -4.52
N MET A 261 -4.01 9.17 -3.90
CA MET A 261 -5.27 9.88 -4.11
C MET A 261 -5.21 11.33 -3.63
N ARG A 262 -4.60 11.59 -2.47
CA ARG A 262 -4.42 12.94 -1.92
C ARG A 262 -3.56 13.78 -2.84
N GLU A 263 -2.43 13.25 -3.32
CA GLU A 263 -1.55 13.97 -4.24
C GLU A 263 -2.20 14.24 -5.59
N TYR A 264 -2.92 13.27 -6.12
CA TYR A 264 -3.69 13.47 -7.33
C TYR A 264 -4.78 14.54 -7.15
N ASN A 265 -5.44 14.60 -6.00
CA ASN A 265 -6.41 15.64 -5.70
C ASN A 265 -5.77 17.03 -5.58
N ARG A 266 -4.54 17.11 -5.06
CA ARG A 266 -3.78 18.37 -4.84
C ARG A 266 -3.24 18.95 -6.14
N ILE A 267 -2.41 18.20 -6.84
CA ILE A 267 -1.64 18.67 -8.00
C ILE A 267 -2.05 18.01 -9.31
N SER A 268 -2.97 17.04 -9.27
CA SER A 268 -3.31 16.22 -10.43
C SER A 268 -2.08 15.61 -11.08
N TRP A 269 -1.04 15.25 -10.33
CA TRP A 269 0.16 14.50 -10.74
C TRP A 269 0.76 13.82 -9.49
N PHE A 270 1.86 13.07 -9.66
CA PHE A 270 2.41 12.17 -8.61
C PHE A 270 3.84 12.54 -8.19
N GLY A 271 4.29 13.76 -8.48
CA GLY A 271 5.69 14.17 -8.32
C GLY A 271 6.17 14.25 -6.87
N PHE A 272 5.27 14.49 -5.93
CA PHE A 272 5.61 14.84 -4.55
C PHE A 272 5.22 13.76 -3.53
N LEU A 273 5.02 12.50 -3.91
CA LEU A 273 4.58 11.44 -2.98
C LEU A 273 5.44 11.27 -1.70
N ARG A 274 6.66 11.83 -1.70
CA ARG A 274 7.64 11.80 -0.59
C ARG A 274 7.94 13.18 0.00
N ALA A 275 7.34 14.26 -0.51
CA ALA A 275 7.69 15.60 -0.07
C ALA A 275 7.12 15.86 1.34
N MET A 276 8.01 16.37 2.19
CA MET A 276 7.69 17.01 3.45
C MET A 276 7.77 18.51 3.20
N ASP A 277 6.67 19.21 3.36
CA ASP A 277 6.59 20.65 3.28
C ASP A 277 7.04 21.27 4.62
N ALA A 278 7.91 22.26 4.58
CA ALA A 278 8.47 22.86 5.79
C ALA A 278 7.40 23.63 6.60
N ASP A 279 6.32 24.05 5.95
CA ASP A 279 5.21 24.81 6.55
C ASP A 279 4.07 23.91 7.09
N GLY A 280 4.16 22.58 6.95
CA GLY A 280 3.31 21.59 7.63
C GLY A 280 1.84 21.50 7.16
N ASP A 281 1.38 22.36 6.25
CA ASP A 281 -0.02 22.40 5.80
C ASP A 281 -0.31 21.42 4.64
N ALA A 282 0.73 21.01 3.89
CA ALA A 282 0.61 20.19 2.69
C ALA A 282 1.59 19.00 2.65
N ASP A 283 1.88 18.39 3.80
CA ASP A 283 2.71 17.18 3.85
C ASP A 283 2.05 16.02 3.10
N SER A 284 2.68 15.64 1.99
CA SER A 284 2.28 14.54 1.12
C SER A 284 2.91 13.22 1.53
N ALA A 285 4.08 13.23 2.16
CA ALA A 285 4.70 12.00 2.69
C ALA A 285 3.98 11.48 3.94
N LEU A 286 3.41 12.39 4.75
CA LEU A 286 2.73 12.04 5.98
C LEU A 286 1.35 11.45 5.71
N VAL A 287 1.08 10.32 6.35
CA VAL A 287 -0.25 9.73 6.32
C VAL A 287 -1.08 10.42 7.41
N THR A 288 -1.92 11.36 6.99
CA THR A 288 -2.93 11.95 7.88
C THR A 288 -4.04 10.96 8.16
N ASN A 289 -4.63 11.03 9.34
CA ASN A 289 -5.54 10.04 9.89
C ASN A 289 -6.69 9.65 8.93
N VAL A 290 -6.48 8.58 8.15
CA VAL A 290 -7.50 8.01 7.25
C VAL A 290 -8.45 7.09 8.02
N ASN A 291 -8.16 6.84 9.30
CA ASN A 291 -8.90 5.88 10.10
C ASN A 291 -10.31 6.40 10.41
N VAL A 292 -11.30 5.54 10.20
CA VAL A 292 -12.72 5.77 10.51
C VAL A 292 -12.94 6.19 11.96
N TYR A 293 -12.08 5.72 12.86
CA TYR A 293 -12.19 5.96 14.30
C TYR A 293 -11.34 7.15 14.79
N GLU A 294 -10.71 7.90 13.90
CA GLU A 294 -9.80 9.02 14.24
C GLU A 294 -8.68 8.62 15.23
N GLN A 295 -8.34 7.33 15.30
CA GLN A 295 -7.24 6.82 16.11
C GLN A 295 -5.90 7.09 15.43
N PRO A 296 -4.82 7.39 16.17
CA PRO A 296 -3.51 7.55 15.55
C PRO A 296 -3.12 6.29 14.78
N ILE A 297 -2.43 6.47 13.66
CA ILE A 297 -1.92 5.36 12.86
C ILE A 297 -0.80 4.72 13.65
N VAL A 298 -0.97 3.45 14.00
CA VAL A 298 0.03 2.67 14.73
C VAL A 298 0.45 1.51 13.83
N PRO A 299 1.72 1.44 13.38
CA PRO A 299 2.21 0.28 12.65
C PRO A 299 2.33 -0.93 13.59
N TYR A 300 2.31 -2.14 13.02
CA TYR A 300 2.52 -3.37 13.79
C TYR A 300 3.92 -3.41 14.41
N ILE A 301 4.93 -2.93 13.67
CA ILE A 301 6.30 -2.74 14.14
C ILE A 301 6.76 -1.34 13.76
N ASP A 302 7.38 -0.63 14.69
CA ASP A 302 7.93 0.69 14.40
C ASP A 302 9.21 0.56 13.55
N ILE A 303 9.13 1.04 12.30
CA ILE A 303 10.31 1.21 11.44
C ILE A 303 10.66 2.69 11.44
N PHE A 304 11.80 3.03 12.01
CA PHE A 304 12.26 4.41 12.04
C PHE A 304 12.66 4.91 10.66
N ALA A 305 12.38 6.19 10.37
CA ALA A 305 12.68 6.84 9.09
C ALA A 305 14.17 6.76 8.71
N GLU A 306 15.08 6.71 9.69
CA GLU A 306 16.53 6.53 9.47
C GLU A 306 16.88 5.20 8.82
N HIS A 307 16.00 4.20 8.97
CA HIS A 307 16.19 2.85 8.45
C HIS A 307 15.48 2.61 7.11
N ASP A 308 14.68 3.58 6.65
CA ASP A 308 13.91 3.54 5.39
C ASP A 308 14.78 3.11 4.19
N ALA A 309 16.00 3.63 4.10
CA ALA A 309 16.91 3.35 2.98
C ALA A 309 17.26 1.86 2.83
N VAL A 310 17.35 1.11 3.93
CA VAL A 310 17.69 -0.32 3.90
C VAL A 310 16.53 -1.13 3.34
N TRP A 311 15.32 -0.82 3.78
CA TRP A 311 14.07 -1.42 3.30
C TRP A 311 13.81 -1.10 1.83
N SER A 312 13.99 0.17 1.46
CA SER A 312 13.93 0.66 0.09
C SER A 312 14.93 -0.04 -0.83
N GLN A 313 16.16 -0.28 -0.36
CA GLN A 313 17.17 -1.05 -1.09
C GLN A 313 16.81 -2.53 -1.24
N ALA A 314 16.00 -3.09 -0.35
CA ALA A 314 15.52 -4.46 -0.42
C ALA A 314 14.27 -4.63 -1.31
N GLY A 315 13.74 -3.54 -1.88
CA GLY A 315 12.56 -3.55 -2.76
C GLY A 315 11.23 -3.44 -2.02
N PHE A 316 11.25 -2.96 -0.77
CA PHE A 316 10.05 -2.70 0.01
C PHE A 316 9.81 -1.21 0.17
N MET A 317 8.54 -0.84 0.31
CA MET A 317 8.08 0.49 0.66
C MET A 317 7.59 0.48 2.12
N PRO A 318 8.46 0.79 3.09
CA PRO A 318 8.11 0.76 4.50
C PRO A 318 7.24 1.96 4.88
N LEU A 319 6.27 1.73 5.74
CA LEU A 319 5.63 2.78 6.53
C LEU A 319 6.53 3.07 7.72
N THR A 320 6.96 4.32 7.82
CA THR A 320 8.01 4.70 8.76
C THR A 320 7.53 5.75 9.75
N THR A 321 8.08 5.69 10.96
CA THR A 321 7.82 6.63 12.04
C THR A 321 8.99 7.60 12.17
N VAL A 322 8.68 8.89 12.29
CA VAL A 322 9.67 9.92 12.60
C VAL A 322 9.90 9.93 14.10
N TYR A 323 11.17 9.78 14.48
CA TYR A 323 11.60 9.79 15.88
C TYR A 323 11.17 11.12 16.57
N LEU A 324 10.64 11.01 17.80
CA LEU A 324 10.10 12.10 18.65
C LEU A 324 8.77 12.73 18.22
N THR A 325 8.48 12.89 16.93
CA THR A 325 7.21 13.48 16.49
C THR A 325 6.08 12.46 16.39
N ASN A 326 6.41 11.15 16.35
CA ASN A 326 5.48 10.04 16.12
C ASN A 326 4.62 10.23 14.86
N GLN A 327 5.10 11.03 13.92
CA GLN A 327 4.48 11.17 12.62
C GLN A 327 4.80 9.95 11.77
N VAL A 328 3.83 9.50 11.01
CA VAL A 328 3.91 8.27 10.22
C VAL A 328 3.81 8.63 8.74
N GLY A 329 4.72 8.12 7.92
CA GLY A 329 4.81 8.49 6.52
C GLY A 329 5.61 7.52 5.65
N PHE A 330 5.51 7.73 4.34
CA PHE A 330 6.30 7.02 3.34
C PHE A 330 7.42 7.93 2.85
N PHE A 331 8.64 7.74 3.38
CA PHE A 331 9.80 8.52 2.97
C PHE A 331 10.52 7.92 1.78
N SER A 332 10.33 6.64 1.46
CA SER A 332 10.70 6.02 0.19
C SER A 332 9.49 5.49 -0.56
N ASN A 333 9.64 5.39 -1.89
CA ASN A 333 8.61 4.87 -2.78
C ASN A 333 9.18 3.95 -3.87
N GLN A 334 10.22 3.19 -3.52
CA GLN A 334 10.81 2.23 -4.45
C GLN A 334 9.88 1.04 -4.65
N SER A 335 9.78 0.60 -5.90
CA SER A 335 9.15 -0.67 -6.27
C SER A 335 10.04 -1.85 -5.88
N VAL A 336 9.52 -3.06 -6.10
CA VAL A 336 10.25 -4.31 -5.87
C VAL A 336 11.50 -4.41 -6.75
N TRP A 337 11.46 -3.84 -7.95
CA TRP A 337 12.52 -3.97 -8.94
C TRP A 337 13.89 -3.46 -8.46
N GLN A 338 14.91 -4.30 -8.66
CA GLN A 338 16.30 -3.96 -8.42
C GLN A 338 17.00 -3.63 -9.73
N SER A 339 17.40 -2.37 -9.87
CA SER A 339 18.26 -1.94 -10.97
C SER A 339 19.71 -2.35 -10.74
N THR A 340 20.38 -2.80 -11.80
CA THR A 340 21.85 -2.94 -11.82
C THR A 340 22.55 -1.58 -11.94
N ASP A 341 21.91 -0.62 -12.60
CA ASP A 341 22.45 0.71 -12.87
C ASP A 341 21.83 1.78 -11.96
N ARG A 342 22.69 2.66 -11.43
CA ARG A 342 22.30 3.72 -10.50
C ARG A 342 21.37 4.75 -11.15
N GLU A 343 21.57 5.05 -12.43
CA GLU A 343 20.74 6.00 -13.19
C GLU A 343 19.32 5.47 -13.42
N GLU A 344 19.20 4.17 -13.71
CA GLU A 344 17.90 3.54 -13.93
C GLU A 344 17.13 3.30 -12.62
N ARG A 345 17.77 3.38 -11.45
CA ARG A 345 17.09 3.22 -10.15
C ARG A 345 15.89 4.17 -10.00
N SER A 346 15.99 5.37 -10.56
CA SER A 346 14.90 6.36 -10.57
C SER A 346 13.66 5.89 -11.34
N ALA A 347 13.81 4.98 -12.31
CA ALA A 347 12.72 4.35 -13.04
C ALA A 347 11.98 3.29 -12.20
N GLY A 348 12.60 2.81 -11.11
CA GLY A 348 11.98 1.89 -10.14
C GLY A 348 11.10 2.59 -9.12
N MET A 349 11.00 3.91 -9.10
CA MET A 349 10.16 4.61 -8.14
C MET A 349 8.69 4.60 -8.57
N LEU A 350 7.78 4.37 -7.63
CA LEU A 350 6.33 4.40 -7.85
C LEU A 350 5.88 5.73 -8.48
N GLN A 351 6.43 6.87 -8.05
CA GLN A 351 6.13 8.18 -8.65
C GLN A 351 6.43 8.22 -10.16
N THR A 352 7.59 7.69 -10.56
CA THR A 352 8.02 7.65 -11.96
C THR A 352 7.12 6.72 -12.76
N THR A 353 6.81 5.54 -12.22
CA THR A 353 5.89 4.58 -12.83
C THR A 353 4.49 5.17 -13.00
N LEU A 354 3.91 5.78 -11.97
CA LEU A 354 2.59 6.42 -12.02
C LEU A 354 2.54 7.56 -13.05
N MET A 355 3.59 8.39 -13.12
CA MET A 355 3.71 9.43 -14.14
C MET A 355 3.77 8.85 -15.55
N ALA A 356 4.62 7.85 -15.78
CA ALA A 356 4.75 7.19 -17.08
C ALA A 356 3.44 6.52 -17.52
N CYS A 357 2.76 5.81 -16.60
CA CYS A 357 1.46 5.19 -16.83
C CYS A 357 0.42 6.22 -17.29
N ARG A 358 0.37 7.37 -16.62
CA ARG A 358 -0.57 8.42 -16.98
C ARG A 358 -0.31 9.03 -18.34
N PHE A 359 0.95 9.31 -18.69
CA PHE A 359 1.28 9.75 -20.05
C PHE A 359 0.91 8.69 -21.09
N GLY A 360 1.15 7.42 -20.77
CA GLY A 360 0.72 6.28 -21.58
C GLY A 360 -0.80 6.22 -21.79
N HIS A 361 -1.59 6.46 -20.74
CA HIS A 361 -3.06 6.53 -20.83
C HIS A 361 -3.53 7.63 -21.77
N TYR A 362 -3.02 8.85 -21.59
CA TYR A 362 -3.36 9.98 -22.46
C TYR A 362 -2.98 9.72 -23.91
N LEU A 363 -1.76 9.25 -24.13
CA LEU A 363 -1.26 8.97 -25.48
C LEU A 363 -2.10 7.90 -26.16
N LYS A 364 -2.41 6.82 -25.45
CA LYS A 364 -3.20 5.73 -26.01
C LYS A 364 -4.62 6.17 -26.36
N ALA A 365 -5.26 6.96 -25.50
CA ALA A 365 -6.55 7.57 -25.81
C ALA A 365 -6.49 8.50 -27.03
N GLN A 366 -5.49 9.38 -27.10
CA GLN A 366 -5.31 10.31 -28.22
C GLN A 366 -5.04 9.60 -29.56
N ILE A 367 -4.13 8.63 -29.57
CA ILE A 367 -3.79 7.87 -30.78
C ILE A 367 -5.01 7.09 -31.28
N ARG A 368 -5.77 6.47 -30.37
CA ARG A 368 -7.00 5.75 -30.71
C ARG A 368 -8.03 6.67 -31.34
N ASP A 369 -8.31 7.81 -30.71
CA ASP A 369 -9.35 8.74 -31.17
C ASP A 369 -8.97 9.42 -32.50
N LYS A 370 -7.67 9.52 -32.79
CA LYS A 370 -7.12 10.08 -34.04
C LYS A 370 -6.74 9.02 -35.07
N ASN A 371 -7.04 7.76 -34.82
CA ASN A 371 -6.72 6.70 -35.76
C ASN A 371 -7.47 6.92 -37.08
N GLY A 372 -6.74 6.88 -38.20
CA GLY A 372 -7.26 7.21 -39.54
C GLY A 372 -7.28 8.70 -39.91
N SER A 373 -6.91 9.62 -39.01
CA SER A 373 -6.81 11.06 -39.31
C SER A 373 -5.42 11.54 -39.73
N TYR A 374 -4.38 10.73 -39.47
CA TYR A 374 -3.00 11.08 -39.77
C TYR A 374 -2.66 10.80 -41.24
N ASN A 375 -2.12 11.81 -41.92
CA ASN A 375 -1.72 11.71 -43.33
C ASN A 375 -0.33 11.11 -43.52
N SER A 376 0.55 11.25 -42.53
CA SER A 376 1.90 10.69 -42.52
C SER A 376 2.40 10.43 -41.10
N LEU A 377 3.44 9.60 -40.97
CA LEU A 377 4.10 9.34 -39.68
C LEU A 377 4.74 10.61 -39.10
N ASP A 378 5.30 11.47 -39.96
CA ASP A 378 5.89 12.75 -39.52
C ASP A 378 4.84 13.69 -38.93
N ASP A 379 3.62 13.68 -39.47
CA ASP A 379 2.51 14.48 -38.94
C ASP A 379 2.09 13.98 -37.55
N CYS A 380 2.00 12.65 -37.38
CA CYS A 380 1.76 12.03 -36.07
C CYS A 380 2.85 12.41 -35.06
N ARG A 381 4.12 12.31 -35.44
CA ARG A 381 5.26 12.71 -34.60
C ARG A 381 5.18 14.17 -34.17
N ARG A 382 5.01 15.11 -35.11
CA ARG A 382 4.89 16.54 -34.81
C ARG A 382 3.71 16.86 -33.91
N GLN A 383 2.63 16.11 -34.00
CA GLN A 383 1.46 16.34 -33.16
C GLN A 383 1.69 15.85 -31.73
N ILE A 384 2.31 14.68 -31.57
CA ILE A 384 2.68 14.14 -30.27
C ILE A 384 3.75 15.02 -29.60
N ASP A 385 4.76 15.47 -30.35
CA ASP A 385 5.79 16.39 -29.85
C ASP A 385 5.18 17.72 -29.37
N ARG A 386 4.27 18.32 -30.16
CA ARG A 386 3.54 19.53 -29.76
C ARG A 386 2.69 19.35 -28.51
N TRP A 387 2.14 18.16 -28.29
CA TRP A 387 1.39 17.86 -27.08
C TRP A 387 2.33 17.74 -25.87
N PHE A 388 3.45 17.02 -26.00
CA PHE A 388 4.44 16.92 -24.93
C PHE A 388 5.05 18.27 -24.54
N GLN A 389 5.25 19.18 -25.49
CA GLN A 389 5.73 20.54 -25.21
C GLN A 389 4.86 21.32 -24.22
N GLN A 390 3.58 20.94 -24.02
CA GLN A 390 2.72 21.57 -23.02
C GLN A 390 3.06 21.16 -21.59
N TYR A 391 3.78 20.06 -21.41
CA TYR A 391 4.13 19.45 -20.12
C TYR A 391 5.64 19.48 -19.83
N VAL A 392 6.44 20.02 -20.76
CA VAL A 392 7.90 20.07 -20.64
C VAL A 392 8.34 21.48 -20.24
N SER A 393 9.21 21.55 -19.24
CA SER A 393 9.87 22.79 -18.81
C SER A 393 11.34 22.53 -18.50
N ASP A 394 12.21 23.47 -18.84
CA ASP A 394 13.64 23.46 -18.52
C ASP A 394 13.96 24.18 -17.19
N VAL A 395 12.95 24.62 -16.44
CA VAL A 395 13.16 25.40 -15.20
C VAL A 395 13.53 24.46 -14.05
N ASP A 396 14.75 24.54 -13.51
CA ASP A 396 15.23 23.61 -12.47
C ASP A 396 14.55 23.79 -11.08
N TYR A 397 14.03 24.99 -10.76
CA TYR A 397 13.34 25.29 -9.49
C TYR A 397 12.14 26.21 -9.71
N ALA A 398 10.96 25.76 -9.29
CA ALA A 398 9.70 26.48 -9.36
C ALA A 398 8.76 26.00 -8.25
N ASP A 399 7.76 26.80 -7.90
CA ASP A 399 6.72 26.41 -6.93
C ASP A 399 6.03 25.09 -7.32
N ASP A 400 5.52 24.35 -6.33
CA ASP A 400 4.76 23.11 -6.52
C ASP A 400 3.70 23.22 -7.62
N SER A 401 3.02 24.37 -7.68
CA SER A 401 1.97 24.64 -8.66
C SER A 401 2.47 24.77 -10.10
N ILE A 402 3.72 25.23 -10.29
CA ILE A 402 4.36 25.35 -11.60
C ILE A 402 4.94 24.00 -12.01
N MET A 403 5.59 23.30 -11.08
CA MET A 403 6.08 21.94 -11.32
C MET A 403 4.92 21.01 -11.69
N ALA A 404 3.78 21.13 -11.03
CA ALA A 404 2.57 20.37 -11.37
C ALA A 404 2.03 20.66 -12.78
N ARG A 405 2.27 21.86 -13.33
CA ARG A 405 1.90 22.16 -14.74
C ARG A 405 2.88 21.53 -15.72
N TYR A 406 4.16 21.46 -15.36
CA TYR A 406 5.24 20.97 -16.22
C TYR A 406 6.00 19.83 -15.54
N PRO A 407 5.42 18.62 -15.46
CA PRO A 407 6.02 17.52 -14.69
C PRO A 407 7.25 16.88 -15.35
N LEU A 408 7.54 17.20 -16.63
CA LEU A 408 8.63 16.60 -17.40
C LEU A 408 9.74 17.61 -17.68
N ARG A 409 10.99 17.16 -17.57
CA ARG A 409 12.16 17.95 -17.96
C ARG A 409 12.48 17.79 -19.43
N LYS A 410 12.49 16.55 -19.93
CA LYS A 410 12.76 16.22 -21.33
C LYS A 410 11.94 15.04 -21.78
N VAL A 411 11.60 15.03 -23.07
CA VAL A 411 10.92 13.92 -23.73
C VAL A 411 11.60 13.65 -25.06
N HIS A 412 11.84 12.38 -25.36
CA HIS A 412 12.28 11.94 -26.67
C HIS A 412 11.30 10.93 -27.24
N VAL A 413 10.79 11.19 -28.44
CA VAL A 413 9.87 10.31 -29.16
C VAL A 413 10.55 9.81 -30.42
N GLU A 414 10.64 8.48 -30.53
CA GLU A 414 11.18 7.77 -31.67
C GLU A 414 10.13 6.82 -32.24
N PHE A 415 10.02 6.79 -33.57
CA PHE A 415 9.16 5.86 -34.29
C PHE A 415 10.01 4.89 -35.10
N MET A 416 9.79 3.60 -34.90
CA MET A 416 10.48 2.52 -35.60
C MET A 416 9.48 1.70 -36.42
N VAL A 417 9.86 1.23 -37.60
CA VAL A 417 9.02 0.31 -38.38
C VAL A 417 9.01 -1.06 -37.70
N HIS A 418 7.86 -1.71 -37.64
CA HIS A 418 7.76 -3.05 -37.07
C HIS A 418 8.59 -4.04 -37.93
N PRO A 419 9.48 -4.87 -37.34
CA PRO A 419 10.40 -5.71 -38.09
C PRO A 419 9.73 -6.70 -39.07
N VAL A 420 8.54 -7.17 -38.71
CA VAL A 420 7.80 -8.20 -39.47
C VAL A 420 6.68 -7.62 -40.35
N ASP A 421 6.21 -6.40 -40.05
CA ASP A 421 5.00 -5.84 -40.70
C ASP A 421 5.25 -4.37 -41.05
N SER A 422 5.50 -4.10 -42.33
CA SER A 422 5.79 -2.74 -42.82
C SER A 422 4.62 -1.76 -42.68
N THR A 423 3.43 -2.24 -42.30
CA THR A 423 2.25 -1.41 -42.06
C THR A 423 2.12 -0.95 -40.60
N ARG A 424 3.00 -1.43 -39.71
CA ARG A 424 2.97 -1.10 -38.28
C ARG A 424 4.21 -0.33 -37.86
N TYR A 425 4.04 0.51 -36.85
CA TYR A 425 5.11 1.30 -36.24
C TYR A 425 5.14 1.07 -34.73
N TYR A 426 6.33 0.97 -34.17
CA TYR A 426 6.59 1.09 -32.75
C TYR A 426 6.88 2.54 -32.40
N CYS A 427 6.25 3.05 -31.35
CA CYS A 427 6.57 4.34 -30.77
C CYS A 427 7.29 4.09 -29.45
N GLN A 428 8.55 4.51 -29.38
CA GLN A 428 9.34 4.50 -28.16
C GLN A 428 9.39 5.92 -27.61
N ILE A 429 9.05 6.07 -26.34
CA ILE A 429 9.01 7.37 -25.66
C ILE A 429 9.90 7.27 -24.44
N ALA A 430 10.98 8.05 -24.44
CA ALA A 430 11.80 8.25 -23.25
C ALA A 430 11.31 9.50 -22.53
N LEU A 431 10.84 9.31 -21.30
CA LEU A 431 10.37 10.38 -20.42
C LEU A 431 11.43 10.64 -19.36
N HIS A 432 11.80 11.91 -19.16
CA HIS A 432 12.64 12.34 -18.05
C HIS A 432 11.82 13.20 -17.10
N PRO A 433 11.35 12.64 -15.97
CA PRO A 433 10.63 13.38 -14.95
C PRO A 433 11.49 14.47 -14.30
N GLN A 434 10.84 15.51 -13.80
CA GLN A 434 11.52 16.60 -13.11
C GLN A 434 11.79 16.32 -11.62
N TYR A 435 10.97 15.51 -10.98
CA TYR A 435 10.89 15.35 -9.51
C TYR A 435 11.97 14.45 -8.86
N GLN A 436 13.13 14.29 -9.48
CA GLN A 436 14.16 13.38 -8.96
C GLN A 436 15.05 14.09 -7.92
N TYR A 437 14.59 14.13 -6.67
CA TYR A 437 15.38 14.61 -5.53
C TYR A 437 16.39 13.58 -4.98
N GLU A 438 16.47 12.38 -5.57
CA GLU A 438 17.44 11.38 -5.09
C GLU A 438 18.86 11.69 -5.59
N GLN A 439 19.71 12.00 -4.60
CA GLN A 439 21.18 11.94 -4.62
C GLN A 439 21.92 13.18 -5.15
N MET A 440 21.87 14.27 -4.36
CA MET A 440 23.13 14.98 -4.11
C MET A 440 23.86 14.22 -2.99
N GLU A 441 24.80 13.35 -3.34
CA GLU A 441 25.90 13.05 -2.42
C GLU A 441 26.68 14.36 -2.24
N ALA A 442 26.29 15.17 -1.26
CA ALA A 442 27.04 16.35 -0.88
C ALA A 442 28.35 15.88 -0.23
N GLN A 443 29.36 15.60 -1.06
CA GLN A 443 30.70 15.36 -0.56
C GLN A 443 31.28 16.69 -0.11
N VAL A 444 31.21 16.97 1.19
CA VAL A 444 31.90 18.11 1.79
C VAL A 444 33.38 17.73 1.94
N ILE A 445 34.18 18.02 0.91
CA ILE A 445 35.64 17.89 0.97
C ILE A 445 36.20 19.14 1.65
N LEU A 446 36.55 19.01 2.93
CA LEU A 446 37.31 20.03 3.65
C LEU A 446 38.78 19.92 3.24
N LYS A 447 39.26 20.86 2.41
CA LYS A 447 40.69 21.03 2.11
C LYS A 447 41.24 22.14 2.99
N THR A 448 42.24 21.81 3.79
CA THR A 448 43.04 22.78 4.55
C THR A 448 44.45 22.77 4.00
N GLU A 449 44.97 23.94 3.62
CA GLU A 449 46.38 24.07 3.23
C GLU A 449 47.24 24.16 4.50
N LEU A 450 48.27 23.32 4.56
CA LEU A 450 49.30 23.32 5.60
C LEU A 450 50.63 23.59 4.90
N SER A 451 51.37 24.60 5.36
CA SER A 451 52.68 24.90 4.79
C SER A 451 53.73 23.92 5.33
N ALA A 452 54.70 23.54 4.49
CA ALA A 452 55.81 22.68 4.91
C ALA A 452 56.66 23.29 6.06
N PHE A 453 56.55 24.60 6.29
CA PHE A 453 57.18 25.33 7.40
C PHE A 453 56.49 25.03 8.74
N GLU A 454 55.17 24.83 8.75
CA GLU A 454 54.38 24.51 9.95
C GLU A 454 54.52 23.03 10.35
N LEU A 455 54.90 22.16 9.41
CA LEU A 455 55.18 20.74 9.64
C LEU A 455 56.64 20.45 10.03
N GLY A 456 57.53 21.45 9.96
CA GLY A 456 58.95 21.31 10.34
C GLY A 456 59.79 20.42 9.41
N GLU A 457 59.29 20.09 8.22
CA GLU A 457 59.97 19.19 7.26
C GLU A 457 61.00 19.92 6.39
N LEU A 458 60.94 21.25 6.32
CA LEU A 458 61.97 22.08 5.71
C LEU A 458 62.49 23.07 6.76
N LYS A 459 63.79 22.97 7.07
CA LYS A 459 64.50 23.95 7.89
C LYS A 459 64.77 25.25 7.14
#